data_AF-A0A512T241-F1
#
_entry.id   AF-A0A512T241-F1
#
_cell.length_a   1.000
_cell.length_b   1.000
_cell.length_c   1.000
_cell.angle_alpha   90.00
_cell.angle_beta   90.00
_cell.angle_gamma   90.00
#
_symmetry.space_group_name_H-M   'P 1'
#
loop_
_entity.id
_entity.type
_entity.pdbx_description
1 polymer ?
#
loop_
_entity_poly.entity_id
_entity_poly.type
_entity_poly.pdbx_seq_one_letter_code
_entity_poly.pdbx_strand_id
1 'polypeptide(L)'
;MRRRTLDALLTTGGLIVAIVLLVAGGLLTWANNFVGDNVRTQLAAQNIFFPDKGSEQLNDPAVKPFLEKYAGQQLLTGDQAKAYADHYIKVHLEESTGGKTYSELSNISRANPTDEKAAGLVQLAFRGETLRGLLLNAYAFGTMGKIAMYAAWASFAGALGMLVLALLGFMHLRRVPVEEEVGSTRRTPAVATA
;
A
#
# COMPACT_ATOMS: atom_id res chain seq x y z
N MET A 1 3.63 45.89 -2.86
CA MET A 1 3.15 45.18 -1.64
C MET A 1 4.24 45.26 -0.58
N ARG A 2 3.88 45.50 0.70
CA ARG A 2 4.87 45.52 1.79
C ARG A 2 5.47 44.13 1.97
N ARG A 3 6.80 44.03 2.07
CA ARG A 3 7.53 42.76 2.19
C ARG A 3 7.03 41.94 3.39
N ARG A 4 6.79 42.64 4.50
CA ARG A 4 6.19 42.07 5.71
C ARG A 4 4.80 41.44 5.50
N THR A 5 3.97 41.96 4.59
CA THR A 5 2.64 41.39 4.30
C THR A 5 2.77 40.11 3.45
N LEU A 6 3.66 40.11 2.46
CA LEU A 6 3.97 38.91 1.67
C LEU A 6 4.49 37.79 2.56
N ASP A 7 5.47 38.10 3.42
CA ASP A 7 6.08 37.12 4.32
C ASP A 7 5.05 36.55 5.31
N ALA A 8 4.14 37.38 5.82
CA ALA A 8 3.05 36.94 6.69
C ALA A 8 2.07 35.99 5.98
N LEU A 9 1.72 36.26 4.72
CA LEU A 9 0.87 35.40 3.92
C LEU A 9 1.53 34.05 3.62
N LEU A 10 2.80 34.06 3.19
CA LEU A 10 3.54 32.82 2.92
C LEU A 10 3.71 31.97 4.18
N THR A 11 4.04 32.61 5.31
CA THR A 11 4.22 31.92 6.59
C THR A 11 2.91 31.29 7.08
N THR A 12 1.80 32.04 7.02
CA THR A 12 0.48 31.54 7.43
C THR A 12 -0.01 30.44 6.50
N GLY A 13 0.17 30.62 5.19
CA GLY A 13 -0.13 29.58 4.20
C GLY A 13 0.68 28.31 4.45
N GLY A 14 1.96 28.44 4.78
CA GLY A 14 2.82 27.31 5.12
C GLY A 14 2.34 26.55 6.36
N LEU A 15 1.90 27.27 7.40
CA LEU A 15 1.31 26.66 8.60
C LEU A 15 0.01 25.91 8.29
N ILE A 16 -0.86 26.46 7.44
CA ILE A 16 -2.11 25.79 7.03
C ILE A 16 -1.78 24.49 6.29
N VAL A 17 -0.85 24.51 5.35
CA VAL A 17 -0.41 23.31 4.63
C VAL A 17 0.17 22.28 5.60
N ALA A 18 0.97 22.69 6.59
CA ALA A 18 1.51 21.79 7.61
C ALA A 18 0.39 21.07 8.39
N ILE A 19 -0.65 21.80 8.80
CA ILE A 19 -1.81 21.24 9.52
C ILE A 19 -2.56 20.24 8.64
N VAL A 20 -2.85 20.60 7.38
CA VAL A 20 -3.54 19.72 6.44
C VAL A 20 -2.74 18.42 6.22
N LEU A 21 -1.43 18.53 6.03
CA LEU A 21 -0.56 17.37 5.86
C LEU A 21 -0.51 16.50 7.12
N LEU A 22 -0.54 17.10 8.31
CA LEU A 22 -0.58 16.37 9.57
C LEU A 22 -1.88 15.56 9.70
N VAL A 23 -3.03 16.17 9.39
CA VAL A 23 -4.33 15.49 9.38
C VAL A 23 -4.35 14.37 8.35
N ALA A 24 -3.86 14.63 7.13
CA ALA A 24 -3.76 13.63 6.07
C ALA A 24 -2.88 12.44 6.51
N GLY A 25 -1.72 12.71 7.11
CA GLY A 25 -0.84 11.66 7.65
C GLY A 25 -1.53 10.81 8.72
N GLY A 26 -2.31 11.43 9.60
CA GLY A 26 -3.13 10.73 10.60
C GLY A 26 -4.17 9.80 9.97
N LEU A 27 -4.94 10.31 9.00
CA LEU A 27 -5.96 9.51 8.30
C LEU A 27 -5.34 8.34 7.50
N LEU A 28 -4.20 8.58 6.85
CA LEU A 28 -3.46 7.54 6.11
C LEU A 28 -2.88 6.46 7.03
N THR A 29 -2.41 6.86 8.22
CA THR A 29 -1.97 5.90 9.25
C THR A 29 -3.13 5.04 9.74
N TRP A 30 -4.29 5.66 9.99
CA TRP A 30 -5.49 4.93 10.36
C TRP A 30 -5.92 3.95 9.26
N ALA A 31 -5.90 4.38 7.98
CA ALA A 31 -6.22 3.52 6.85
C ALA A 31 -5.26 2.32 6.73
N ASN A 32 -3.94 2.54 6.92
CA ASN A 32 -2.95 1.45 6.94
C ASN A 32 -3.28 0.40 8.00
N ASN A 33 -3.53 0.83 9.24
CA ASN A 33 -3.83 -0.06 10.36
C ASN A 33 -5.16 -0.80 10.13
N PHE A 34 -6.22 -0.08 9.76
CA PHE A 34 -7.53 -0.66 9.48
C PHE A 34 -7.45 -1.78 8.43
N VAL A 35 -6.75 -1.52 7.31
CA VAL A 35 -6.60 -2.51 6.25
C VAL A 35 -5.75 -3.69 6.72
N GLY A 36 -4.65 -3.44 7.43
CA GLY A 36 -3.80 -4.49 7.99
C GLY A 36 -4.56 -5.43 8.93
N ASP A 37 -5.34 -4.87 9.85
CA ASP A 37 -6.14 -5.61 10.82
C ASP A 37 -7.24 -6.44 10.15
N ASN A 38 -7.95 -5.86 9.16
CA ASN A 38 -8.97 -6.59 8.41
C ASN A 38 -8.38 -7.75 7.62
N VAL A 39 -7.27 -7.52 6.89
CA VAL A 39 -6.59 -8.59 6.14
C VAL A 39 -6.14 -9.70 7.09
N ARG A 40 -5.47 -9.35 8.19
CA ARG A 40 -5.00 -10.32 9.17
C ARG A 40 -6.15 -11.11 9.80
N THR A 41 -7.21 -10.43 10.22
CA THR A 41 -8.37 -11.06 10.89
C THR A 41 -9.08 -12.03 9.95
N GLN A 42 -9.35 -11.62 8.72
CA GLN A 42 -10.02 -12.46 7.73
C GLN A 42 -9.17 -13.68 7.35
N LEU A 43 -7.87 -13.49 7.14
CA LEU A 43 -6.97 -14.62 6.82
C LEU A 43 -6.77 -15.56 8.02
N ALA A 44 -6.68 -15.02 9.24
CA ALA A 44 -6.58 -15.84 10.45
C ALA A 44 -7.78 -16.77 10.62
N ALA A 45 -8.99 -16.29 10.33
CA ALA A 45 -10.21 -17.09 10.42
C ALA A 45 -10.20 -18.32 9.50
N GLN A 46 -9.42 -18.30 8.41
CA GLN A 46 -9.32 -19.42 7.49
C GLN A 46 -8.47 -20.58 8.03
N ASN A 47 -7.66 -20.37 9.07
CA ASN A 47 -6.76 -21.37 9.65
C ASN A 47 -5.87 -22.09 8.61
N ILE A 48 -5.40 -21.34 7.61
CA ILE A 48 -4.49 -21.87 6.58
C ILE A 48 -3.05 -21.70 7.05
N PHE A 49 -2.29 -22.80 7.01
CA PHE A 49 -0.88 -22.83 7.34
C PHE A 49 -0.06 -23.18 6.10
N PHE A 50 1.12 -22.59 5.99
CA PHE A 50 2.11 -23.04 5.02
C PHE A 50 2.65 -24.41 5.43
N PRO A 51 2.97 -25.27 4.45
CA PRO A 51 3.59 -26.56 4.73
C PRO A 51 4.85 -26.43 5.59
N ASP A 52 5.10 -27.46 6.41
CA ASP A 52 6.29 -27.50 7.26
C ASP A 52 7.57 -27.63 6.43
N LYS A 53 8.67 -27.13 6.98
CA LYS A 53 9.97 -27.20 6.30
C LYS A 53 10.38 -28.66 6.14
N GLY A 54 10.74 -29.06 4.92
CA GLY A 54 11.12 -30.43 4.59
C GLY A 54 9.94 -31.39 4.37
N SER A 55 8.70 -30.91 4.43
CA SER A 55 7.52 -31.67 3.99
C SER A 55 7.54 -31.91 2.48
N GLU A 56 6.90 -33.00 2.05
CA GLU A 56 6.79 -33.36 0.63
C GLU A 56 6.06 -32.29 -0.19
N GLN A 57 5.18 -31.52 0.46
CA GLN A 57 4.42 -30.40 -0.13
C GLN A 57 5.32 -29.24 -0.56
N LEU A 58 6.58 -29.21 -0.13
CA LEU A 58 7.61 -28.25 -0.57
C LEU A 58 8.69 -28.91 -1.43
N ASN A 59 8.47 -30.11 -1.97
CA ASN A 59 9.43 -30.74 -2.88
C ASN A 59 9.34 -30.21 -4.30
N ASP A 60 8.19 -29.65 -4.69
CA ASP A 60 8.01 -29.07 -6.02
C ASP A 60 8.89 -27.83 -6.20
N PRO A 61 9.79 -27.82 -7.22
CA PRO A 61 10.62 -26.66 -7.55
C PRO A 61 9.85 -25.37 -7.86
N ALA A 62 8.61 -25.46 -8.33
CA ALA A 62 7.74 -24.31 -8.60
C ALA A 62 7.12 -23.72 -7.32
N VAL A 63 7.05 -24.51 -6.25
CA VAL A 63 6.47 -24.13 -4.95
C VAL A 63 7.56 -23.67 -3.97
N LYS A 64 8.60 -24.50 -3.79
CA LYS A 64 9.57 -24.38 -2.70
C LYS A 64 10.19 -23.00 -2.54
N PRO A 65 10.73 -22.34 -3.59
CA PRO A 65 11.46 -21.08 -3.44
C PRO A 65 10.57 -19.94 -2.91
N PHE A 66 9.26 -20.03 -3.12
CA PHE A 66 8.31 -18.98 -2.79
C PHE A 66 7.65 -19.20 -1.42
N LEU A 67 7.52 -20.46 -1.00
CA LEU A 67 6.83 -20.84 0.24
C LEU A 67 7.77 -21.19 1.40
N GLU A 68 9.00 -21.66 1.16
CA GLU A 68 9.90 -22.13 2.22
C GLU A 68 10.19 -21.05 3.29
N LYS A 69 10.24 -19.77 2.89
CA LYS A 69 10.40 -18.64 3.81
C LYS A 69 9.24 -18.45 4.80
N TYR A 70 8.09 -19.05 4.52
CA TYR A 70 6.89 -19.00 5.36
C TYR A 70 6.57 -20.35 5.99
N ALA A 71 7.44 -21.37 5.86
CA ALA A 71 7.17 -22.72 6.32
C ALA A 71 6.70 -22.77 7.78
N GLY A 72 5.62 -23.53 8.04
CA GLY A 72 4.99 -23.68 9.36
C GLY A 72 4.26 -22.43 9.88
N GLN A 73 4.29 -21.31 9.17
CA GLN A 73 3.57 -20.09 9.58
C GLN A 73 2.11 -20.16 9.16
N GLN A 74 1.25 -19.47 9.91
CA GLN A 74 -0.11 -19.19 9.45
C GLN A 74 -0.08 -18.11 8.36
N LEU A 75 -0.96 -18.25 7.36
CA LEU A 75 -1.18 -17.27 6.31
C LEU A 75 -1.99 -16.10 6.89
N LEU A 76 -1.33 -14.98 7.16
CA LEU A 76 -1.90 -13.83 7.90
C LEU A 76 -1.70 -12.48 7.19
N THR A 77 -0.94 -12.45 6.10
CA THR A 77 -0.59 -11.21 5.41
C THR A 77 -0.92 -11.29 3.92
N GLY A 78 -1.09 -10.14 3.28
CA GLY A 78 -1.31 -10.07 1.84
C GLY A 78 -0.16 -10.70 1.03
N ASP A 79 1.10 -10.54 1.43
CA ASP A 79 2.24 -11.13 0.73
C ASP A 79 2.26 -12.66 0.83
N GLN A 80 1.92 -13.20 2.00
CA GLN A 80 1.72 -14.63 2.20
C GLN A 80 0.55 -15.13 1.35
N ALA A 81 -0.58 -14.40 1.33
CA ALA A 81 -1.75 -14.74 0.52
C ALA A 81 -1.40 -14.85 -0.96
N LYS A 82 -0.65 -13.87 -1.49
CA LYS A 82 -0.16 -13.91 -2.87
C LYS A 82 0.75 -15.11 -3.12
N ALA A 83 1.72 -15.37 -2.23
CA ALA A 83 2.65 -16.48 -2.40
C ALA A 83 1.91 -17.83 -2.44
N TYR A 84 0.98 -18.05 -1.51
CA TYR A 84 0.16 -19.26 -1.46
C TYR A 84 -0.76 -19.38 -2.69
N ALA A 85 -1.39 -18.29 -3.12
CA ALA A 85 -2.28 -18.25 -4.27
C ALA A 85 -1.55 -18.56 -5.60
N ASP A 86 -0.40 -17.93 -5.83
CA ASP A 86 0.32 -18.00 -7.11
C ASP A 86 1.24 -19.22 -7.23
N HIS A 87 1.76 -19.72 -6.11
CA HIS A 87 2.79 -20.77 -6.13
C HIS A 87 2.34 -22.07 -5.48
N TYR A 88 1.27 -22.10 -4.70
CA TYR A 88 0.74 -23.35 -4.15
C TYR A 88 -0.56 -23.76 -4.84
N ILE A 89 -1.62 -22.95 -4.70
CA ILE A 89 -2.94 -23.29 -5.26
C ILE A 89 -2.87 -23.39 -6.78
N LYS A 90 -2.26 -22.39 -7.45
CA LYS A 90 -2.17 -22.37 -8.91
C LYS A 90 -1.47 -23.62 -9.47
N VAL A 91 -0.33 -23.99 -8.91
CA VAL A 91 0.48 -25.12 -9.38
C VAL A 91 -0.30 -26.44 -9.25
N HIS A 92 -0.81 -26.73 -8.04
CA HIS A 92 -1.59 -27.95 -7.81
C HIS A 92 -2.90 -27.96 -8.60
N LEU A 93 -3.50 -26.80 -8.85
CA LEU A 93 -4.70 -26.71 -9.66
C LEU A 93 -4.40 -27.00 -11.13
N GLU A 94 -3.33 -26.43 -11.70
CA GLU A 94 -2.89 -26.70 -13.08
C GLU A 94 -2.56 -28.19 -13.27
N GLU A 95 -1.87 -28.80 -12.30
CA GLU A 95 -1.61 -30.25 -12.30
C GLU A 95 -2.91 -31.08 -12.26
N SER A 96 -3.84 -30.71 -11.38
CA SER A 96 -5.09 -31.45 -11.19
C SER A 96 -6.06 -31.31 -12.37
N THR A 97 -6.08 -30.15 -13.03
CA THR A 97 -6.99 -29.87 -14.15
C THR A 97 -6.36 -30.11 -15.53
N GLY A 98 -5.06 -30.43 -15.58
CA GLY A 98 -4.30 -30.48 -16.82
C GLY A 98 -4.25 -29.12 -17.53
N GLY A 99 -4.18 -28.03 -16.74
CA GLY A 99 -4.14 -26.65 -17.21
C GLY A 99 -5.46 -26.10 -17.73
N LYS A 100 -6.57 -26.84 -17.61
CA LYS A 100 -7.89 -26.38 -18.06
C LYS A 100 -8.52 -25.44 -17.04
N THR A 101 -9.14 -24.39 -17.56
CA THR A 101 -9.94 -23.43 -16.77
C THR A 101 -11.27 -24.04 -16.34
N TYR A 102 -11.91 -23.43 -15.33
CA TYR A 102 -13.30 -23.75 -14.96
C TYR A 102 -14.26 -23.81 -16.16
N SER A 103 -14.17 -22.84 -17.09
CA SER A 103 -15.07 -22.75 -18.25
C SER A 103 -14.90 -23.95 -19.19
N GLU A 104 -13.65 -24.31 -19.48
CA GLU A 104 -13.33 -25.45 -20.34
C GLU A 104 -13.77 -26.78 -19.71
N LEU A 105 -13.50 -26.97 -18.42
CA LEU A 105 -13.96 -28.15 -17.68
C LEU A 105 -15.48 -28.23 -17.65
N SER A 106 -16.16 -27.09 -17.48
CA SER A 106 -17.62 -27.04 -17.50
C SER A 106 -18.17 -27.45 -18.87
N ASN A 107 -17.53 -27.04 -19.96
CA ASN A 107 -17.92 -27.47 -21.31
C ASN A 107 -17.76 -29.00 -21.48
N ILE A 108 -16.64 -29.56 -21.01
CA ILE A 108 -16.36 -31.00 -21.05
C ILE A 108 -17.40 -31.77 -20.23
N SER A 109 -17.70 -31.31 -19.01
CA SER A 109 -18.67 -31.95 -18.12
C SER A 109 -20.10 -31.89 -18.69
N ARG A 110 -20.51 -30.78 -19.31
CA ARG A 110 -21.83 -30.69 -19.96
C ARG A 110 -21.95 -31.59 -21.20
N ALA A 111 -20.86 -31.81 -21.92
CA ALA A 111 -20.82 -32.76 -23.04
C ALA A 111 -20.87 -34.23 -22.56
N ASN A 112 -20.47 -34.49 -21.31
CA ASN A 112 -20.41 -35.83 -20.71
C ASN A 112 -21.17 -35.85 -19.36
N PRO A 113 -22.51 -35.72 -19.37
CA PRO A 113 -23.28 -35.44 -18.16
C PRO A 113 -23.27 -36.55 -17.10
N THR A 114 -22.88 -37.78 -17.46
CA THR A 114 -22.76 -38.92 -16.54
C THR A 114 -21.32 -39.17 -16.09
N ASP A 115 -20.35 -38.36 -16.52
CA ASP A 115 -18.96 -38.48 -16.08
C ASP A 115 -18.75 -37.75 -14.75
N GLU A 116 -18.77 -38.52 -13.67
CA GLU A 116 -18.54 -38.03 -12.30
C GLU A 116 -17.16 -37.37 -12.13
N LYS A 117 -16.13 -37.83 -12.87
CA LYS A 117 -14.79 -37.24 -12.78
C LYS A 117 -14.78 -35.85 -13.39
N ALA A 118 -15.43 -35.67 -14.54
CA ALA A 118 -15.56 -34.36 -15.17
C ALA A 118 -16.33 -33.39 -14.25
N ALA A 119 -17.43 -33.84 -13.63
CA ALA A 119 -18.16 -33.04 -12.65
C ALA A 119 -17.31 -32.67 -11.42
N GLY A 120 -16.50 -33.61 -10.92
CA GLY A 120 -15.58 -33.38 -9.82
C GLY A 120 -14.51 -32.33 -10.14
N LEU A 121 -13.93 -32.38 -11.35
CA LEU A 121 -12.93 -31.40 -11.81
C LEU A 121 -13.52 -29.99 -11.92
N VAL A 122 -14.78 -29.86 -12.37
CA VAL A 122 -15.47 -28.56 -12.39
C VAL A 122 -15.57 -27.98 -10.98
N GLN A 123 -15.96 -28.79 -9.99
CA GLN A 123 -16.04 -28.34 -8.60
C GLN A 123 -14.67 -27.98 -8.03
N LEU A 124 -13.64 -28.78 -8.33
CA LEU A 124 -12.27 -28.52 -7.90
C LEU A 124 -11.77 -27.19 -8.47
N ALA A 125 -11.91 -26.98 -9.78
CA ALA A 125 -11.50 -25.75 -10.45
C ALA A 125 -12.26 -24.55 -9.92
N PHE A 126 -13.57 -24.64 -9.77
CA PHE A 126 -14.38 -23.56 -9.21
C PHE A 126 -13.89 -23.14 -7.82
N ARG A 127 -13.74 -24.11 -6.91
CA ARG A 127 -13.30 -23.83 -5.53
C ARG A 127 -11.86 -23.31 -5.47
N GLY A 128 -10.96 -23.92 -6.25
CA GLY A 128 -9.55 -23.54 -6.31
C GLY A 128 -9.35 -22.15 -6.87
N GLU A 129 -9.93 -21.84 -8.03
CA GLU A 129 -9.86 -20.51 -8.65
C GLU A 129 -10.52 -19.45 -7.77
N THR A 130 -11.65 -19.77 -7.11
CA THR A 130 -12.32 -18.85 -6.17
C THR A 130 -11.44 -18.55 -4.96
N LEU A 131 -10.91 -19.58 -4.28
CA LEU A 131 -10.02 -19.39 -3.14
C LEU A 131 -8.78 -18.59 -3.53
N ARG A 132 -8.19 -18.90 -4.69
CA ARG A 132 -7.06 -18.15 -5.25
C ARG A 132 -7.41 -16.68 -5.46
N GLY A 133 -8.57 -16.39 -6.05
CA GLY A 133 -9.06 -15.03 -6.25
C GLY A 133 -9.28 -14.28 -4.94
N LEU A 134 -9.83 -14.91 -3.91
CA LEU A 134 -10.03 -14.30 -2.58
C LEU A 134 -8.70 -13.97 -1.89
N LEU A 135 -7.71 -14.86 -1.99
CA LEU A 135 -6.36 -14.59 -1.46
C LEU A 135 -5.66 -13.45 -2.22
N LEU A 136 -5.83 -13.36 -3.53
CA LEU A 136 -5.31 -12.25 -4.33
C LEU A 136 -6.00 -10.91 -4.02
N ASN A 137 -7.28 -10.93 -3.65
CA ASN A 137 -7.94 -9.74 -3.11
C ASN A 137 -7.32 -9.31 -1.77
N ALA A 138 -7.03 -10.24 -0.86
CA ALA A 138 -6.34 -9.93 0.39
C ALA A 138 -4.94 -9.32 0.15
N TYR A 139 -4.22 -9.79 -0.87
CA TYR A 139 -2.98 -9.17 -1.32
C TYR A 139 -3.19 -7.74 -1.85
N ALA A 140 -4.19 -7.52 -2.69
CA ALA A 140 -4.49 -6.20 -3.24
C ALA A 140 -4.81 -5.19 -2.13
N PHE A 141 -5.68 -5.55 -1.18
CA PHE A 141 -5.97 -4.71 -0.01
C PHE A 141 -4.71 -4.49 0.84
N GLY A 142 -3.96 -5.55 1.17
CA GLY A 142 -2.71 -5.41 1.92
C GLY A 142 -1.72 -4.45 1.24
N THR A 143 -1.67 -4.44 -0.09
CA THR A 143 -0.86 -3.51 -0.88
C THR A 143 -1.36 -2.07 -0.75
N MET A 144 -2.67 -1.83 -0.79
CA MET A 144 -3.26 -0.52 -0.53
C MET A 144 -2.90 -0.02 0.89
N GLY A 145 -2.93 -0.90 1.89
CA GLY A 145 -2.48 -0.59 3.25
C GLY A 145 -1.02 -0.15 3.30
N LYS A 146 -0.11 -0.85 2.60
CA LYS A 146 1.31 -0.44 2.49
C LYS A 146 1.48 0.92 1.81
N ILE A 147 0.72 1.19 0.76
CA ILE A 147 0.75 2.50 0.08
C ILE A 147 0.30 3.60 1.04
N ALA A 148 -0.79 3.37 1.80
CA ALA A 148 -1.26 4.32 2.81
C ALA A 148 -0.19 4.60 3.87
N MET A 149 0.59 3.60 4.28
CA MET A 149 1.73 3.78 5.17
C MET A 149 2.78 4.72 4.57
N TYR A 150 3.25 4.45 3.35
CA TYR A 150 4.26 5.31 2.71
C TYR A 150 3.74 6.73 2.49
N ALA A 151 2.47 6.88 2.11
CA ALA A 151 1.83 8.18 1.98
C ALA A 151 1.75 8.90 3.33
N ALA A 152 1.44 8.21 4.43
CA ALA A 152 1.44 8.78 5.77
C ALA A 152 2.83 9.34 6.14
N TRP A 153 3.88 8.56 5.88
CA TRP A 153 5.27 8.99 6.15
C TRP A 153 5.64 10.23 5.33
N ALA A 154 5.28 10.26 4.03
CA ALA A 154 5.49 11.42 3.18
C ALA A 154 4.72 12.66 3.70
N SER A 155 3.46 12.48 4.12
CA SER A 155 2.64 13.54 4.70
C SER A 155 3.24 14.09 6.00
N PHE A 156 3.71 13.24 6.90
CA PHE A 156 4.36 13.70 8.14
C PHE A 156 5.69 14.40 7.89
N ALA A 157 6.51 13.89 6.96
CA ALA A 157 7.75 14.57 6.57
C ALA A 157 7.47 15.95 5.96
N GLY A 158 6.47 16.05 5.08
CA GLY A 158 6.01 17.31 4.51
C GLY A 158 5.47 18.27 5.57
N ALA A 159 4.64 17.77 6.51
CA ALA A 159 4.12 18.56 7.61
C ALA A 159 5.24 19.13 8.48
N LEU A 160 6.25 18.31 8.82
CA LEU A 160 7.41 18.74 9.58
C LEU A 160 8.22 19.81 8.83
N GLY A 161 8.49 19.60 7.54
CA GLY A 161 9.20 20.58 6.71
C GLY A 161 8.47 21.92 6.64
N MET A 162 7.15 21.89 6.39
CA MET A 162 6.33 23.10 6.33
C MET A 162 6.21 23.80 7.68
N LEU A 163 6.15 23.05 8.78
CA LEU A 163 6.15 23.60 10.13
C LEU A 163 7.47 24.32 10.43
N VAL A 164 8.61 23.72 10.09
CA VAL A 164 9.93 24.35 10.25
C VAL A 164 10.01 25.64 9.44
N LEU A 165 9.59 25.62 8.17
CA LEU A 165 9.58 26.81 7.32
C LEU A 165 8.65 27.90 7.87
N ALA A 166 7.46 27.53 8.37
CA ALA A 166 6.55 28.49 8.99
C ALA A 166 7.15 29.10 10.26
N LEU A 167 7.79 28.32 11.12
CA LEU A 167 8.48 28.82 12.32
C LEU A 167 9.61 29.80 11.95
N LEU A 168 10.42 29.45 10.95
CA LEU A 168 11.47 30.34 10.43
C LEU A 168 10.90 31.61 9.81
N GLY A 169 9.78 31.51 9.08
CA GLY A 169 9.04 32.65 8.54
C GLY A 169 8.55 33.60 9.63
N PHE A 170 7.97 33.07 10.71
CA PHE A 170 7.58 33.87 11.88
C PHE A 170 8.78 34.49 12.60
N MET A 171 9.91 33.80 12.68
CA MET A 171 11.16 34.36 13.21
C MET A 171 11.71 35.49 12.32
N HIS A 172 11.62 35.35 11.00
CA HIS A 172 12.05 36.37 10.04
C HIS A 172 11.16 37.61 10.12
N LEU A 173 9.84 37.43 10.21
CA LEU A 173 8.85 38.51 10.38
C LEU A 173 9.12 39.41 11.60
N ARG A 174 9.71 38.86 12.67
CA ARG A 174 10.12 39.65 13.85
C ARG A 174 11.33 40.56 13.59
N ARG A 175 12.07 40.34 12.51
CA ARG A 175 13.31 41.07 12.16
C ARG A 175 13.15 42.03 10.98
N VAL A 176 12.05 41.96 10.22
CA VAL A 176 11.83 42.80 9.02
C VAL A 176 11.19 44.15 9.39
N PRO A 177 11.79 45.30 9.02
CA PRO A 177 11.22 46.63 9.24
C PRO A 177 9.95 46.88 8.42
N VAL A 178 9.06 47.77 8.89
CA VAL A 178 7.70 47.92 8.34
C VAL A 178 7.69 48.63 6.99
N GLU A 179 8.75 49.40 6.73
CA GLU A 179 8.92 50.32 5.61
C GLU A 179 9.51 49.64 4.36
N GLU A 180 9.88 48.35 4.46
CA GLU A 180 10.55 47.64 3.37
C GLU A 180 9.55 47.14 2.30
N GLU A 181 9.71 47.64 1.07
CA GLU A 181 8.92 47.21 -0.08
C GLU A 181 9.63 46.11 -0.88
N VAL A 182 8.85 45.16 -1.40
CA VAL A 182 9.36 44.08 -2.27
C VAL A 182 9.99 44.70 -3.53
N GLY A 183 11.28 44.43 -3.77
CA GLY A 183 12.01 44.93 -4.95
C GLY A 183 12.69 46.29 -4.78
N SER A 184 12.67 46.88 -3.58
CA SER A 184 13.43 48.10 -3.27
C SER A 184 14.94 47.83 -3.36
N THR A 185 15.58 48.30 -4.43
CA THR A 185 17.04 48.43 -4.48
C THR A 185 17.40 49.56 -3.53
N ARG A 186 18.23 49.30 -2.50
CA ARG A 186 18.88 50.38 -1.73
C ARG A 186 19.64 51.25 -2.72
N ARG A 187 19.05 52.37 -3.13
CA ARG A 187 19.80 53.44 -3.79
C ARG A 187 20.68 54.04 -2.71
N THR A 188 21.95 53.70 -2.74
CA THR A 188 22.97 54.39 -1.95
C THR A 188 22.83 55.89 -2.26
N PRO A 189 22.57 56.76 -1.26
CA PRO A 189 22.47 58.18 -1.53
C PRO A 189 23.82 58.62 -2.10
N ALA A 190 23.80 59.25 -3.27
CA ALA A 190 24.99 59.86 -3.83
C ALA A 190 25.50 60.89 -2.81
N VAL A 191 26.72 60.70 -2.33
CA VAL A 191 27.40 61.66 -1.47
C VAL A 191 27.52 62.96 -2.29
N ALA A 192 26.77 63.99 -1.92
CA ALA A 192 26.92 65.31 -2.49
C ALA A 192 28.27 65.87 -2.01
N THR A 193 29.28 65.78 -2.85
CA THR A 193 30.52 66.55 -2.68
C THR A 193 30.20 68.01 -3.01
N ALA A 194 30.52 68.89 -2.05
CA ALA A 194 30.30 70.33 -2.08
C ALA A 194 31.04 71.04 -3.23
#